data_AF-A0A286RH84-F1
#
_entry.id   AF-A0A286RH84-F1
#
_cell.length_a   1.000
_cell.length_b   1.000
_cell.length_c   1.000
_cell.angle_alpha   90.00
_cell.angle_beta   90.00
_cell.angle_gamma   90.00
#
_symmetry.space_group_name_H-M   'P 1'
#
loop_
_entity.id
_entity.type
_entity.pdbx_description
1 polymer ?
#
loop_
_entity_poly.entity_id
_entity_poly.type
_entity_poly.pdbx_seq_one_letter_code
_entity_poly.pdbx_strand_id
1 'polypeptide(L)'
;MQYLSNEEYEAIATLALKRYGLTQSQIQTLLAARWPMLGTGLISEAEGRGLIITRQDIEDWLREITGGKWSDGEPVTPENTFFSLPLAECFFEWCVKTKRAKPTLVNHLLEQNPQYKNRILQLANAKSN
;
A
#
# COMPACT_ATOMS: atom_id res chain seq x y z
N MET A 1 9.51 1.50 -12.11
CA MET A 1 8.78 2.53 -11.35
C MET A 1 9.00 2.24 -9.88
N GLN A 2 9.40 3.24 -9.11
CA GLN A 2 9.63 3.07 -7.67
C GLN A 2 8.37 3.54 -6.92
N TYR A 3 7.99 2.83 -5.86
CA TYR A 3 6.92 3.22 -4.95
C TYR A 3 7.37 3.03 -3.50
N LEU A 4 6.59 3.55 -2.55
CA LEU A 4 6.94 3.42 -1.14
C LEU A 4 6.77 1.96 -0.69
N SER A 5 7.81 1.40 -0.08
CA SER A 5 7.66 0.14 0.65
C SER A 5 6.68 0.32 1.81
N ASN A 6 6.17 -0.78 2.37
CA ASN A 6 5.31 -0.69 3.55
C ASN A 6 5.99 0.07 4.69
N GLU A 7 7.26 -0.20 4.94
CA GLU A 7 8.05 0.48 5.97
C GLU A 7 8.17 1.99 5.71
N GLU A 8 8.45 2.38 4.47
CA GLU A 8 8.53 3.80 4.09
C GLU A 8 7.17 4.49 4.24
N TYR A 9 6.09 3.83 3.84
CA TYR A 9 4.74 4.36 3.97
C TYR A 9 4.30 4.49 5.43
N GLU A 10 4.55 3.47 6.26
CA GLU A 10 4.26 3.51 7.70
C GLU A 10 5.07 4.58 8.43
N ALA A 11 6.31 4.81 8.02
CA ALA A 11 7.15 5.89 8.54
C ALA A 11 6.52 7.27 8.25
N ILE A 12 6.06 7.49 7.01
CA ILE A 12 5.36 8.72 6.60
C ILE A 12 4.03 8.86 7.37
N ALA A 13 3.23 7.79 7.44
CA ALA A 13 1.96 7.78 8.14
C ALA A 13 2.14 8.07 9.64
N THR A 14 3.17 7.52 10.27
CA THR A 14 3.52 7.79 11.67
C THR A 14 3.76 9.28 11.90
N LEU A 15 4.52 9.95 11.04
CA LEU A 15 4.73 11.40 11.17
C LEU A 15 3.44 12.20 11.01
N ALA A 16 2.57 11.82 10.07
CA ALA A 16 1.29 12.47 9.89
C ALA A 16 0.40 12.30 11.13
N LEU A 17 0.26 11.08 11.64
CA LEU A 17 -0.57 10.77 12.82
C LEU A 17 -0.04 11.43 14.10
N LYS A 18 1.29 11.54 14.28
CA LYS A 18 1.89 12.30 15.39
C LYS A 18 1.45 13.77 15.38
N ARG A 19 1.31 14.40 14.21
CA ARG A 19 0.83 15.79 14.10
C ARG A 19 -0.63 15.96 14.55
N TYR A 20 -1.41 14.88 14.50
CA TYR A 20 -2.78 14.85 15.03
C TYR A 20 -2.84 14.54 16.54
N GLY A 21 -1.68 14.46 17.23
CA GLY A 21 -1.60 14.24 18.66
C GLY A 21 -1.75 12.78 19.11
N LEU A 22 -1.66 11.82 18.18
CA LEU A 22 -1.73 10.41 18.53
C LEU A 22 -0.44 9.94 19.21
N THR A 23 -0.59 9.12 20.24
CA THR A 23 0.52 8.45 20.91
C THR A 23 1.12 7.36 20.03
N GLN A 24 2.38 6.99 20.29
CA GLN A 24 3.06 5.92 19.54
C GLN A 24 2.28 4.59 19.57
N SER A 25 1.67 4.25 20.72
CA SER A 25 0.87 3.04 20.85
C SER A 25 -0.39 3.08 19.99
N GLN A 26 -1.14 4.20 20.00
CA GLN A 26 -2.31 4.37 19.14
C GLN A 26 -1.95 4.28 17.66
N ILE A 27 -0.82 4.87 17.26
CA ILE A 27 -0.34 4.81 15.88
C ILE A 27 -0.05 3.35 15.49
N GLN A 28 0.68 2.61 16.32
CA GLN A 28 0.97 1.20 16.06
C GLN A 28 -0.30 0.37 15.95
N THR A 29 -1.29 0.61 16.82
CA THR A 29 -2.60 -0.05 16.73
C THR A 29 -3.29 0.25 15.41
N LEU A 30 -3.30 1.51 14.95
CA LEU A 30 -3.94 1.88 13.68
C LEU A 30 -3.22 1.28 12.46
N LEU A 31 -1.88 1.33 12.44
CA LEU A 31 -1.08 0.75 11.36
C LEU A 31 -1.28 -0.77 11.27
N ALA A 32 -1.34 -1.45 12.41
CA ALA A 32 -1.63 -2.88 12.46
C ALA A 32 -3.07 -3.21 12.04
N ALA A 33 -4.05 -2.43 12.51
CA ALA A 33 -5.48 -2.66 12.27
C ALA A 33 -5.90 -2.48 10.80
N ARG A 34 -5.05 -1.87 9.98
CA ARG A 34 -5.22 -1.79 8.53
C ARG A 34 -5.28 -3.17 7.87
N TRP A 35 -4.63 -4.18 8.46
CA TRP A 35 -4.57 -5.55 7.92
C TRP A 35 -5.40 -6.53 8.76
N PRO A 36 -6.03 -7.54 8.15
CA PRO A 36 -6.21 -7.72 6.71
C PRO A 36 -7.21 -6.69 6.12
N MET A 37 -7.02 -6.31 4.86
CA MET A 37 -7.95 -5.40 4.17
C MET A 37 -8.71 -6.11 3.05
N LEU A 38 -9.91 -5.64 2.74
CA LEU A 38 -10.61 -6.07 1.53
C LEU A 38 -9.83 -5.63 0.28
N GLY A 39 -9.96 -6.39 -0.81
CA GLY A 39 -9.25 -6.12 -2.06
C GLY A 39 -9.46 -4.69 -2.58
N THR A 40 -10.66 -4.13 -2.45
CA THR A 40 -10.94 -2.73 -2.83
C THR A 40 -10.09 -1.71 -2.06
N GLY A 41 -9.68 -2.03 -0.83
CA GLY A 41 -8.81 -1.21 0.00
C GLY A 41 -7.39 -1.06 -0.57
N LEU A 42 -6.95 -1.98 -1.44
CA LEU A 42 -5.64 -1.91 -2.08
C LEU A 42 -5.50 -0.67 -2.96
N ILE A 43 -6.59 -0.13 -3.51
CA ILE A 43 -6.56 1.06 -4.35
C ILE A 43 -6.10 2.28 -3.53
N SER A 44 -6.70 2.49 -2.35
CA SER A 44 -6.32 3.57 -1.44
C SER A 44 -4.93 3.37 -0.86
N GLU A 45 -4.60 2.12 -0.52
CA GLU A 45 -3.25 1.76 -0.04
C GLU A 45 -2.18 2.02 -1.12
N ALA A 46 -2.44 1.63 -2.36
CA ALA A 46 -1.57 1.90 -3.50
C ALA A 46 -1.39 3.41 -3.70
N GLU A 47 -2.47 4.19 -3.65
CA GLU A 47 -2.40 5.64 -3.81
C GLU A 47 -1.52 6.29 -2.73
N GLY A 48 -1.70 5.87 -1.46
CA GLY A 48 -0.84 6.30 -0.35
C GLY A 48 0.64 5.95 -0.54
N ARG A 49 0.93 4.85 -1.24
CA ARG A 49 2.29 4.43 -1.61
C ARG A 49 2.83 5.06 -2.89
N GLY A 50 2.01 5.88 -3.56
CA GLY A 50 2.38 6.57 -4.78
C GLY A 50 2.07 5.79 -6.07
N LEU A 51 1.19 4.80 -6.01
CA LEU A 51 0.73 4.02 -7.14
C LEU A 51 -0.75 4.29 -7.45
N ILE A 52 -1.08 4.42 -8.72
CA ILE A 52 -2.44 4.36 -9.22
C ILE A 52 -2.62 2.96 -9.80
N ILE A 53 -3.56 2.22 -9.24
CA ILE A 53 -4.03 0.93 -9.73
C ILE A 53 -5.55 0.99 -9.89
N THR A 54 -6.12 0.04 -10.61
CA THR A 54 -7.56 -0.05 -10.82
C THR A 54 -8.14 -1.29 -10.17
N ARG A 55 -9.46 -1.29 -9.99
CA ARG A 55 -10.20 -2.49 -9.61
C ARG A 55 -9.94 -3.67 -10.57
N GLN A 56 -9.84 -3.38 -11.88
CA GLN A 56 -9.57 -4.40 -12.89
C GLN A 56 -8.21 -5.07 -12.67
N ASP A 57 -7.19 -4.33 -12.21
CA ASP A 57 -5.89 -4.90 -11.93
C ASP A 57 -5.96 -5.94 -10.81
N ILE A 58 -6.77 -5.68 -9.77
CA ILE A 58 -7.01 -6.62 -8.67
C ILE A 58 -7.75 -7.86 -9.18
N GLU A 59 -8.81 -7.67 -9.98
CA GLU A 59 -9.57 -8.78 -10.58
C GLU A 59 -8.70 -9.67 -11.48
N ASP A 60 -7.87 -9.07 -12.32
CA ASP A 60 -6.96 -9.77 -13.22
C ASP A 60 -5.91 -10.56 -12.44
N TRP A 61 -5.34 -9.97 -11.39
CA TRP A 61 -4.36 -10.65 -10.55
C TRP A 61 -4.98 -11.81 -9.76
N LEU A 62 -6.14 -11.59 -9.15
CA LEU A 62 -6.88 -12.66 -8.46
C LEU A 62 -7.19 -13.81 -9.41
N ARG A 63 -7.59 -13.51 -10.65
CA ARG A 63 -7.80 -14.53 -11.69
C ARG A 63 -6.51 -15.28 -12.03
N GLU A 64 -5.38 -14.59 -12.14
CA GLU A 64 -4.08 -15.19 -12.43
C GLU A 64 -3.65 -16.19 -11.35
N ILE A 65 -3.81 -15.86 -10.07
CA ILE A 65 -3.32 -16.71 -8.97
C ILE A 65 -4.32 -17.76 -8.48
N THR A 66 -5.62 -17.57 -8.72
CA THR A 66 -6.67 -18.50 -8.26
C THR A 66 -7.37 -19.26 -9.39
N GLY A 67 -7.13 -18.90 -10.65
CA GLY A 67 -7.96 -19.36 -11.77
C GLY A 67 -9.37 -18.75 -11.80
N GLY A 68 -9.63 -17.74 -10.95
CA GLY A 68 -10.88 -16.98 -10.90
C GLY A 68 -11.97 -17.59 -10.00
N LYS A 69 -11.68 -18.68 -9.28
CA LYS A 69 -12.66 -19.37 -8.41
C LYS A 69 -12.02 -19.87 -7.11
N TRP A 70 -12.81 -19.86 -6.05
CA TRP A 70 -12.51 -20.55 -4.79
C TRP A 70 -12.63 -22.07 -4.96
N SER A 71 -12.18 -22.82 -3.95
CA SER A 71 -12.23 -24.29 -3.96
C SER A 71 -13.64 -24.87 -4.01
N ASP A 72 -14.64 -24.10 -3.56
CA ASP A 72 -16.06 -24.44 -3.61
C ASP A 72 -16.73 -24.04 -4.93
N GLY A 73 -16.01 -23.37 -5.84
CA GLY A 73 -16.49 -22.94 -7.15
C GLY A 73 -17.05 -21.52 -7.21
N GLU A 74 -17.17 -20.81 -6.08
CA GLU A 74 -17.60 -19.42 -6.03
C GLU A 74 -16.56 -18.48 -6.68
N PRO A 75 -16.96 -17.37 -7.32
CA PRO A 75 -16.04 -16.45 -7.96
C PRO A 75 -15.17 -15.70 -6.94
N VAL A 76 -13.88 -15.58 -7.23
CA VAL A 76 -12.96 -14.74 -6.47
C VAL A 76 -13.10 -13.30 -6.96
N THR A 77 -13.43 -12.37 -6.07
CA THR A 77 -13.64 -10.95 -6.39
C THR A 77 -12.92 -10.05 -5.37
N PRO A 78 -12.61 -8.79 -5.72
CA PRO A 78 -12.04 -7.85 -4.77
C PRO A 78 -12.89 -7.64 -3.52
N GLU A 79 -14.22 -7.75 -3.63
CA GLU A 79 -15.17 -7.54 -2.53
C GLU A 79 -15.23 -8.68 -1.52
N ASN A 80 -14.89 -9.90 -1.94
CA ASN A 80 -14.95 -11.08 -1.09
C ASN A 80 -13.56 -11.64 -0.72
N THR A 81 -12.49 -10.94 -1.11
CA THR A 81 -11.11 -11.37 -0.86
C THR A 81 -10.41 -10.44 0.12
N PHE A 82 -9.86 -11.02 1.18
CA PHE A 82 -8.99 -10.32 2.12
C PHE A 82 -7.53 -10.47 1.75
N PHE A 83 -6.79 -9.39 1.89
CA PHE A 83 -5.36 -9.31 1.64
C PHE A 83 -4.62 -9.10 2.96
N SER A 84 -3.68 -10.00 3.22
CA SER A 84 -2.62 -9.77 4.20
C SER A 84 -1.56 -8.86 3.59
N LEU A 85 -0.71 -8.26 4.44
CA LEU A 85 0.40 -7.42 3.98
C LEU A 85 1.29 -8.14 2.94
N PRO A 86 1.78 -9.38 3.17
CA PRO A 86 2.60 -10.07 2.18
C PRO A 86 1.88 -10.26 0.83
N LEU A 87 0.59 -10.58 0.87
CA LEU A 87 -0.20 -10.77 -0.36
C LEU A 87 -0.37 -9.46 -1.13
N ALA A 88 -0.58 -8.36 -0.41
CA ALA A 88 -0.64 -7.03 -1.01
C ALA A 88 0.70 -6.60 -1.62
N GLU A 89 1.84 -6.89 -0.99
CA GLU A 89 3.16 -6.63 -1.57
C GLU A 89 3.35 -7.38 -2.89
N CYS A 90 3.02 -8.69 -2.92
CA CYS A 90 3.09 -9.49 -4.15
C CYS A 90 2.22 -8.90 -5.27
N PHE A 91 1.04 -8.41 -4.93
CA PHE A 91 0.15 -7.77 -5.89
C PHE A 91 0.71 -6.44 -6.43
N PHE A 92 1.25 -5.57 -5.56
CA PHE A 92 1.85 -4.31 -6.00
C PHE A 92 3.10 -4.54 -6.88
N GLU A 93 3.95 -5.49 -6.50
CA GLU A 93 5.10 -5.90 -7.31
C GLU A 93 4.65 -6.41 -8.69
N TRP A 94 3.61 -7.24 -8.74
CA TRP A 94 3.04 -7.73 -10.00
C TRP A 94 2.51 -6.57 -10.86
N CYS A 95 1.79 -5.61 -10.28
CA CYS A 95 1.28 -4.45 -11.01
C CYS A 95 2.41 -3.61 -11.64
N VAL A 96 3.52 -3.43 -10.92
CA VAL A 96 4.70 -2.72 -11.42
C VAL A 96 5.40 -3.51 -12.52
N LYS A 97 5.63 -4.81 -12.30
CA LYS A 97 6.30 -5.70 -13.25
C LYS A 97 5.56 -5.81 -14.58
N THR A 98 4.23 -5.84 -14.52
CA THR A 98 3.34 -5.92 -15.69
C THR A 98 3.00 -4.56 -16.31
N LYS A 99 3.56 -3.46 -15.78
CA LYS A 99 3.33 -2.07 -16.23
C LYS A 99 1.86 -1.62 -16.14
N ARG A 100 1.07 -2.23 -15.26
CA ARG A 100 -0.31 -1.85 -14.97
C ARG A 100 -0.40 -0.64 -14.05
N ALA A 101 0.45 -0.62 -13.03
CA ALA A 101 0.50 0.51 -12.10
C ALA A 101 1.05 1.77 -12.80
N LYS A 102 0.43 2.91 -12.48
CA LYS A 102 0.89 4.24 -12.87
C LYS A 102 1.39 4.99 -11.63
N PRO A 103 2.31 5.96 -11.78
CA PRO A 103 2.73 6.79 -10.66
C PRO A 103 1.63 7.82 -10.32
N THR A 104 1.45 8.14 -9.04
CA THR A 104 0.66 9.32 -8.64
C THR A 104 1.45 10.60 -8.91
N LEU A 105 0.77 11.76 -8.86
CA LEU A 105 1.47 13.06 -8.92
C LEU A 105 2.49 13.21 -7.78
N VAL A 106 2.14 12.75 -6.58
CA VAL A 106 3.04 12.79 -5.42
C VAL A 106 4.26 11.90 -5.65
N ASN A 107 4.08 10.72 -6.26
CA ASN A 107 5.19 9.86 -6.62
C ASN A 107 6.16 10.56 -7.58
N HIS A 108 5.66 11.20 -8.63
CA HIS A 108 6.50 11.99 -9.55
C HIS A 108 7.27 13.11 -8.83
N LEU A 109 6.64 13.82 -7.91
CA LEU A 109 7.30 14.87 -7.13
C LEU A 109 8.39 14.32 -6.21
N LEU A 110 8.17 13.15 -5.60
CA LEU A 110 9.16 12.48 -4.75
C LEU A 110 10.32 11.91 -5.56
N GLU A 111 10.07 11.35 -6.75
CA GLU A 111 11.10 10.88 -7.67
C GLU A 111 11.99 12.04 -8.17
N GLN A 112 11.39 13.19 -8.48
CA GLN A 112 12.14 14.39 -8.90
C GLN A 112 12.89 15.07 -7.75
N ASN A 113 12.47 14.86 -6.49
CA ASN A 113 13.03 15.52 -5.32
C ASN A 113 13.34 14.52 -4.19
N PRO A 114 14.26 13.56 -4.42
CA PRO A 114 14.54 12.48 -3.48
C PRO A 114 15.02 12.98 -2.10
N GLN A 115 15.60 14.17 -2.03
CA GLN A 115 15.99 14.81 -0.77
C GLN A 115 14.83 14.99 0.20
N TYR A 116 13.61 15.28 -0.27
CA TYR A 116 12.45 15.43 0.60
C TYR A 116 11.95 14.08 1.12
N LYS A 117 11.93 13.04 0.26
CA LYS A 117 11.64 11.67 0.68
C LYS A 117 12.60 11.25 1.80
N ASN A 118 13.91 11.40 1.56
CA ASN A 118 14.94 11.03 2.52
C ASN A 118 14.80 11.79 3.85
N ARG A 119 14.52 13.09 3.80
CA ARG A 119 14.31 13.89 5.00
C ARG A 119 13.08 13.44 5.79
N ILE A 120 11.97 13.12 5.13
CA ILE A 120 10.76 12.61 5.80
C ILE A 120 11.05 11.26 6.46
N LEU A 121 11.71 10.34 5.75
CA LEU A 121 12.11 9.05 6.30
C LEU A 121 13.08 9.19 7.48
N GLN A 122 14.05 10.10 7.39
CA GLN A 122 14.94 10.43 8.50
C GLN A 122 14.18 10.97 9.71
N LEU A 123 13.22 11.88 9.52
CA LEU A 123 12.40 12.42 10.62
C LEU A 123 11.50 11.35 11.25
N ALA A 124 10.99 10.41 10.45
CA ALA A 124 10.15 9.33 10.94
C ALA A 124 10.95 8.31 11.78
N ASN A 125 12.17 8.00 11.33
CA ASN A 125 13.07 7.04 11.96
C ASN A 125 13.94 7.65 13.06
N ALA A 126 14.11 8.98 13.07
CA ALA A 126 14.67 9.72 14.18
C ALA A 126 13.68 9.57 15.34
N LYS A 127 13.92 8.56 16.18
CA LYS A 127 13.34 8.44 17.52
C LYS A 127 13.49 9.78 18.20
N SER A 128 12.45 10.61 18.13
CA SER A 128 12.42 11.84 18.91
C SER A 128 12.01 11.44 20.31
N ASN A 129 12.98 11.66 21.21
CA ASN A 129 12.85 11.81 22.65
C ASN A 129 11.53 12.43 23.09
#